data_AF-A0A537P4S4-F1
#
_entry.id   AF-A0A537P4S4-F1
#
_cell.length_a   1.000
_cell.length_b   1.000
_cell.length_c   1.000
_cell.angle_alpha   90.00
_cell.angle_beta   90.00
_cell.angle_gamma   90.00
#
_symmetry.space_group_name_H-M   'P 1'
#
loop_
_entity.id
_entity.type
_entity.pdbx_description
1 polymer ?
#
loop_
_entity_poly.entity_id
_entity_poly.type
_entity_poly.pdbx_seq_one_letter_code
_entity_poly.pdbx_strand_id
1 'polypeptide(L)'
;MSAVTESQGKIDHTLWWRFNRLLERYLPAGLYQRSLLIVVVPIVLLQSIMVGIVLDRHWDNVTKVLARSLARDISLVIELYDKSAKTPVTIDELEKMATQRLRLRLSIEHNASLPPPLPVPWLSIVDARLSRYLDNEAGRPFWIDSSSNPGYVEIRVEAEKGTVFRFLVNDERAYAANTNSLLFWMFISSVILLSIAIIFLRKQIKPILELAHAARSFGLGHDVSHFVPRGATEVRQAAQAFLNMKERIERHVEQRTAM
;
A
#
# COMPACT_ATOMS: atom_id res chain seq x y z
N MET A 1 34.64 56.17 11.29
CA MET A 1 35.03 54.78 10.98
C MET A 1 34.09 53.86 11.72
N SER A 2 33.46 52.95 10.98
CA SER A 2 32.93 51.67 11.45
C SER A 2 31.67 51.68 12.32
N ALA A 3 30.53 51.62 11.63
CA ALA A 3 29.32 50.98 12.11
C ALA A 3 29.60 49.50 12.42
N VAL A 4 29.24 49.05 13.62
CA VAL A 4 29.09 47.62 13.94
C VAL A 4 27.60 47.35 13.99
N THR A 5 27.07 46.95 12.84
CA THR A 5 25.69 46.50 12.68
C THR A 5 25.55 45.13 13.32
N GLU A 6 24.75 45.06 14.36
CA GLU A 6 24.36 43.83 15.07
C GLU A 6 23.54 42.94 14.12
N SER A 7 24.18 41.88 13.60
CA SER A 7 23.52 40.86 12.79
C SER A 7 22.69 39.95 13.70
N GLN A 8 21.48 40.39 14.05
CA GLN A 8 20.45 39.50 14.59
C GLN A 8 20.02 38.51 13.52
N GLY A 9 20.45 37.26 13.67
CA GLY A 9 20.05 36.15 12.82
C GLY A 9 18.54 35.93 12.90
N LYS A 10 17.82 36.38 11.87
CA LYS A 10 16.43 35.97 11.61
C LYS A 10 16.42 34.46 11.42
N ILE A 11 15.85 33.74 12.38
CA ILE A 11 15.53 32.32 12.24
C ILE A 11 14.37 32.25 11.24
N ASP A 12 14.66 31.88 9.99
CA ASP A 12 13.66 31.73 8.94
C ASP A 12 12.59 30.72 9.36
N HIS A 13 11.35 31.19 9.47
CA HIS A 13 10.14 30.39 9.72
C HIS A 13 9.81 29.53 8.50
N THR A 14 10.65 28.54 8.26
CA THR A 14 10.52 27.53 7.22
C THR A 14 9.48 26.47 7.63
N LEU A 15 8.89 25.80 6.64
CA LEU A 15 7.92 24.69 6.75
C LEU A 15 8.13 23.73 7.93
N TRP A 16 9.39 23.56 8.34
CA TRP A 16 9.84 22.84 9.53
C TRP A 16 9.12 23.21 10.83
N TRP A 17 8.90 24.50 11.12
CA TRP A 17 8.24 24.94 12.36
C TRP A 17 6.74 24.61 12.36
N ARG A 18 6.08 24.75 11.21
CA ARG A 18 4.67 24.39 11.04
C ARG A 18 4.46 22.87 11.18
N PHE A 19 5.37 22.09 10.61
CA PHE A 19 5.35 20.64 10.73
C PHE A 19 5.58 20.18 12.17
N ASN A 20 6.60 20.74 12.86
CA ASN A 20 6.87 20.41 14.26
C ASN A 20 5.69 20.75 15.19
N ARG A 21 5.05 21.90 14.99
CA ARG A 21 3.86 22.30 15.76
C ARG A 21 2.63 21.42 15.50
N LEU A 22 2.49 20.90 14.28
CA LEU A 22 1.42 19.96 13.94
C LEU A 22 1.68 18.58 14.57
N LEU A 23 2.95 18.14 14.54
CA LEU A 23 3.41 16.95 15.26
C LEU A 23 3.10 17.06 16.76
N GLU A 24 3.50 18.16 17.42
CA GLU A 24 3.27 18.38 18.85
C GLU A 24 1.78 18.39 19.24
N ARG A 25 0.87 18.71 18.30
CA ARG A 25 -0.58 18.77 18.54
C ARG A 25 -1.26 17.40 18.45
N TYR A 26 -0.72 16.48 17.67
CA TYR A 26 -1.23 15.11 17.51
C TYR A 26 -0.40 14.06 18.25
N LEU A 27 0.83 14.39 18.65
CA LEU A 27 1.68 13.53 19.46
C LEU A 27 1.27 13.61 20.93
N PRO A 28 0.90 12.48 21.55
CA PRO A 28 0.60 12.46 22.98
C PRO A 28 1.83 12.83 23.82
N ALA A 29 1.61 13.28 25.06
CA ALA A 29 2.64 13.94 25.87
C ALA A 29 3.76 12.99 26.36
N GLY A 30 3.52 11.68 26.39
CA GLY A 30 4.48 10.70 26.94
C GLY A 30 5.66 10.43 26.00
N LEU A 31 6.88 10.43 26.54
CA LEU A 31 8.11 10.16 25.77
C LEU A 31 8.07 8.81 25.04
N TYR A 32 7.50 7.76 25.65
CA TYR A 32 7.32 6.46 24.99
C TYR A 32 6.38 6.53 23.77
N GLN A 33 5.24 7.19 23.90
CA GLN A 33 4.27 7.28 22.82
C GLN A 33 4.81 8.12 21.66
N ARG A 34 5.52 9.21 21.96
CA ARG A 34 6.20 10.04 20.95
C ARG A 34 7.21 9.24 20.16
N SER A 35 8.14 8.58 20.84
CA SER A 35 9.18 7.81 20.16
C SER A 35 8.61 6.61 19.40
N LEU A 36 7.51 6.03 19.88
CA LEU A 36 6.81 4.96 19.17
C LEU A 36 6.26 5.48 17.84
N LEU A 37 5.56 6.61 17.86
CA LEU A 37 5.02 7.21 16.64
C LEU A 37 6.13 7.62 15.66
N ILE A 38 7.23 8.19 16.14
CA ILE A 38 8.37 8.58 15.29
C ILE A 38 8.94 7.38 14.52
N VAL A 39 8.95 6.18 15.10
CA VAL A 39 9.47 4.95 14.45
C VAL A 39 8.40 4.26 13.61
N VAL A 40 7.18 4.12 14.13
CA VAL A 40 6.12 3.34 13.49
C VAL A 40 5.54 4.06 12.28
N VAL A 41 5.30 5.37 12.37
CA VAL A 41 4.62 6.13 11.30
C VAL A 41 5.38 6.09 9.97
N PRO A 42 6.70 6.34 9.90
CA PRO A 42 7.42 6.27 8.64
C PRO A 42 7.41 4.88 8.02
N ILE A 43 7.53 3.83 8.85
CA ILE A 43 7.51 2.44 8.37
C ILE A 43 6.15 2.11 7.76
N VAL A 44 5.06 2.44 8.45
CA VAL A 44 3.69 2.20 7.95
C VAL A 44 3.44 3.01 6.68
N LEU A 45 3.87 4.27 6.64
CA LEU A 45 3.70 5.13 5.47
C LEU A 45 4.46 4.58 4.25
N LEU A 46 5.73 4.19 4.42
CA LEU A 46 6.51 3.54 3.36
C LEU A 46 5.86 2.24 2.91
N GLN A 47 5.37 1.42 3.85
CA GLN A 47 4.67 0.19 3.54
C GLN A 47 3.41 0.45 2.73
N SER A 48 2.59 1.44 3.10
CA SER A 48 1.38 1.82 2.36
C SER A 48 1.71 2.31 0.94
N ILE A 49 2.74 3.14 0.79
CA ILE A 49 3.21 3.59 -0.54
C ILE A 49 3.67 2.38 -1.36
N MET A 50 4.44 1.47 -0.76
CA MET A 50 4.95 0.28 -1.45
C MET A 50 3.82 -0.65 -1.89
N VAL A 51 2.82 -0.90 -1.03
CA VAL A 51 1.58 -1.62 -1.38
C VAL A 51 0.91 -0.95 -2.57
N GLY A 52 0.74 0.37 -2.53
CA GLY A 52 0.15 1.14 -3.62
C GLY A 52 0.90 0.96 -4.94
N ILE A 53 2.23 1.10 -4.93
CA ILE A 53 3.06 0.94 -6.14
C ILE A 53 3.03 -0.50 -6.67
N VAL A 54 3.06 -1.49 -5.78
CA VAL A 54 3.05 -2.90 -6.19
C VAL A 54 1.71 -3.27 -6.81
N LEU A 55 0.60 -2.81 -6.21
CA LEU A 55 -0.72 -2.95 -6.82
C LEU A 55 -0.73 -2.25 -8.17
N ASP A 56 -0.41 -0.97 -8.25
CA ASP A 56 -0.41 -0.23 -9.52
C ASP A 56 0.43 -0.91 -10.62
N ARG A 57 1.69 -1.26 -10.32
CA ARG A 57 2.60 -1.93 -11.28
C ARG A 57 2.20 -3.34 -11.66
N HIS A 58 1.63 -4.12 -10.73
CA HIS A 58 1.21 -5.48 -11.02
C HIS A 58 0.05 -5.49 -12.01
N TRP A 59 -0.94 -4.62 -11.76
CA TRP A 59 -2.11 -4.48 -12.62
C TRP A 59 -1.68 -3.99 -14.01
N ASP A 60 -0.70 -3.08 -14.06
CA ASP A 60 -0.14 -2.57 -15.31
C ASP A 60 0.46 -3.65 -16.22
N ASN A 61 1.24 -4.58 -15.65
CA ASN A 61 1.97 -5.58 -16.43
C ASN A 61 1.12 -6.77 -16.85
N VAL A 62 0.20 -7.22 -15.99
CA VAL A 62 -0.67 -8.37 -16.29
C VAL A 62 -1.72 -8.00 -17.33
N THR A 63 -2.36 -6.84 -17.17
CA THR A 63 -3.37 -6.36 -18.11
C THR A 63 -2.82 -6.13 -19.51
N LYS A 64 -1.58 -5.64 -19.66
CA LYS A 64 -0.95 -5.44 -20.98
C LYS A 64 -0.77 -6.75 -21.76
N VAL A 65 -0.28 -7.79 -21.10
CA VAL A 65 -0.01 -9.07 -21.75
C VAL A 65 -1.31 -9.77 -22.12
N LEU A 66 -2.31 -9.76 -21.23
CA LEU A 66 -3.62 -10.34 -21.50
C LEU A 66 -4.36 -9.60 -22.59
N ALA A 67 -4.44 -8.26 -22.53
CA ALA A 67 -5.13 -7.47 -23.54
C ALA A 67 -4.54 -7.70 -24.93
N ARG A 68 -3.22 -7.78 -25.03
CA ARG A 68 -2.54 -8.07 -26.29
C ARG A 68 -2.80 -9.50 -26.78
N SER A 69 -2.83 -10.49 -25.89
CA SER A 69 -3.17 -11.87 -26.27
C SER A 69 -4.61 -11.97 -26.74
N LEU A 70 -5.55 -11.40 -25.99
CA LEU A 70 -6.97 -11.38 -26.30
C LEU A 70 -7.26 -10.69 -27.63
N ALA A 71 -6.67 -9.52 -27.88
CA ALA A 71 -6.84 -8.81 -29.13
C ALA A 71 -6.38 -9.66 -30.33
N ARG A 72 -5.26 -10.38 -30.21
CA ARG A 72 -4.78 -11.30 -31.25
C ARG A 72 -5.69 -12.51 -31.42
N ASP A 73 -6.15 -13.12 -30.33
CA ASP A 73 -7.04 -14.28 -30.36
C ASP A 73 -8.39 -13.93 -31.01
N ILE A 74 -8.94 -12.75 -30.69
CA ILE A 74 -10.16 -12.21 -31.31
C ILE A 74 -9.93 -11.93 -32.80
N SER A 75 -8.81 -11.27 -33.15
CA SER A 75 -8.49 -10.96 -34.53
C SER A 75 -8.34 -12.22 -35.37
N LEU A 76 -7.72 -13.28 -34.83
CA LEU A 76 -7.63 -14.59 -35.48
C LEU A 76 -9.01 -15.21 -35.72
N VAL A 77 -9.91 -15.16 -34.74
CA VAL A 77 -11.28 -15.69 -34.89
C VAL A 77 -12.05 -14.94 -35.97
N ILE A 78 -11.92 -13.61 -36.02
CA ILE A 78 -12.54 -12.78 -37.05
C ILE A 78 -11.96 -13.10 -38.44
N GLU A 79 -10.63 -13.21 -38.55
CA GLU A 79 -9.97 -13.53 -39.82
C GLU A 79 -10.37 -14.93 -40.33
N LEU A 80 -10.47 -15.92 -39.45
CA LEU A 80 -10.95 -17.25 -39.79
C LEU A 80 -12.41 -17.23 -40.21
N TYR A 81 -13.25 -16.42 -39.56
CA TYR A 81 -14.64 -16.24 -39.96
C TYR A 81 -14.75 -15.62 -41.35
N ASP A 82 -14.00 -14.54 -41.62
CA ASP A 82 -13.98 -13.86 -42.92
C ASP A 82 -13.57 -14.79 -44.07
N LYS A 83 -12.64 -15.72 -43.81
CA LYS A 83 -12.17 -16.71 -44.79
C LYS A 83 -13.03 -17.96 -44.89
N SER A 84 -13.97 -18.17 -43.97
CA SER A 84 -14.80 -19.37 -43.92
C SER A 84 -15.99 -19.28 -44.87
N ALA A 85 -16.45 -20.43 -45.37
CA ALA A 85 -17.81 -20.52 -45.92
C ALA A 85 -18.77 -20.35 -44.74
N LYS A 86 -19.48 -19.22 -44.62
CA LYS A 86 -20.35 -18.80 -43.49
C LYS A 86 -21.59 -19.70 -43.29
N THR A 87 -21.36 -21.00 -43.14
CA THR A 87 -22.36 -22.06 -42.99
C THR A 87 -22.58 -22.36 -41.52
N PRO A 88 -23.73 -22.95 -41.13
CA PRO A 88 -23.98 -23.30 -39.74
C PRO A 88 -22.92 -24.26 -39.16
N VAL A 89 -22.35 -25.13 -40.00
CA VAL A 89 -21.33 -26.12 -39.60
C VAL A 89 -20.00 -25.44 -39.27
N THR A 90 -19.52 -24.55 -40.14
CA THR A 90 -18.26 -23.82 -39.92
C THR A 90 -18.35 -22.86 -38.75
N ILE A 91 -19.52 -22.27 -38.51
CA ILE A 91 -19.78 -21.42 -37.33
C ILE A 91 -19.68 -22.25 -36.05
N ASP A 92 -20.31 -23.42 -35.99
CA ASP A 92 -20.24 -24.33 -34.83
C ASP A 92 -18.78 -24.81 -34.58
N GLU A 93 -18.03 -25.10 -35.63
CA GLU A 93 -16.59 -25.41 -35.52
C GLU A 93 -15.77 -24.24 -34.97
N LEU A 94 -16.07 -23.02 -35.40
CA LEU A 94 -15.41 -21.80 -34.92
C LEU A 94 -15.70 -21.55 -33.43
N GLU A 95 -16.96 -21.69 -33.01
CA GLU A 95 -17.38 -21.55 -31.61
C GLU A 95 -16.72 -22.61 -30.71
N LYS A 96 -16.66 -23.86 -31.17
CA LYS A 96 -15.95 -24.95 -30.47
C LYS A 96 -14.46 -24.68 -30.37
N MET A 97 -13.82 -24.22 -31.44
CA MET A 97 -12.39 -23.90 -31.43
C MET A 97 -12.07 -22.74 -30.49
N ALA A 98 -12.86 -21.66 -30.53
CA ALA A 98 -12.72 -20.54 -29.61
C ALA A 98 -12.86 -21.00 -28.15
N THR A 99 -13.85 -21.85 -27.87
CA THR A 99 -14.12 -22.34 -26.51
C THR A 99 -13.07 -23.35 -26.03
N GLN A 100 -12.58 -24.24 -26.88
CA GLN A 100 -11.68 -25.32 -26.48
C GLN A 100 -10.20 -24.92 -26.50
N ARG A 101 -9.76 -24.18 -27.52
CA ARG A 101 -8.34 -23.82 -27.71
C ARG A 101 -7.99 -22.48 -27.09
N LEU A 102 -8.78 -21.45 -27.37
CA LEU A 102 -8.56 -20.09 -26.85
C LEU A 102 -9.17 -19.94 -25.45
N ARG A 103 -10.15 -20.81 -25.14
CA ARG A 103 -10.98 -20.76 -23.94
C ARG A 103 -11.61 -19.37 -23.75
N LEU A 104 -12.13 -18.89 -24.88
CA LEU A 104 -13.03 -17.75 -25.05
C LEU A 104 -14.41 -18.33 -25.35
N ARG A 105 -15.44 -17.92 -24.59
CA ARG A 105 -16.81 -18.28 -24.96
C ARG A 105 -17.27 -17.32 -26.05
N LEU A 106 -17.38 -17.83 -27.27
CA LEU A 106 -17.91 -17.09 -28.42
C LEU A 106 -19.40 -17.37 -28.56
N SER A 107 -20.18 -16.32 -28.78
CA SER A 107 -21.55 -16.40 -29.25
C SER A 107 -21.73 -15.41 -30.40
N ILE A 108 -22.28 -15.87 -31.52
CA ILE A 108 -22.53 -15.02 -32.70
C ILE A 108 -23.98 -14.55 -32.70
N GLU A 109 -24.17 -13.24 -32.54
CA GLU A 109 -25.48 -12.59 -32.57
C GLU A 109 -25.72 -11.98 -33.97
N HIS A 110 -26.74 -12.47 -34.68
CA HIS A 110 -27.17 -11.94 -35.97
C HIS A 110 -28.28 -10.90 -35.79
N ASN A 111 -28.34 -9.91 -36.68
CA ASN A 111 -29.20 -8.71 -36.56
C ASN A 111 -28.98 -7.91 -35.28
N ALA A 112 -27.74 -7.91 -34.78
CA ALA A 112 -27.35 -7.15 -33.60
C ALA A 112 -26.53 -5.91 -33.98
N SER A 113 -26.52 -4.91 -33.11
CA SER A 113 -25.64 -3.74 -33.20
C SER A 113 -24.91 -3.55 -31.87
N LEU A 114 -23.78 -2.84 -31.90
CA LEU A 114 -23.03 -2.57 -30.69
C LEU A 114 -23.85 -1.68 -29.73
N PRO A 115 -23.86 -1.98 -28.42
CA PRO A 115 -24.51 -1.13 -27.43
C PRO A 115 -23.87 0.27 -27.39
N PRO A 116 -24.56 1.28 -26.83
CA PRO A 116 -23.96 2.59 -26.62
C PRO A 116 -22.71 2.48 -25.71
N PRO A 117 -21.70 3.34 -25.91
CA PRO A 117 -20.49 3.32 -25.10
C PRO A 117 -20.83 3.54 -23.63
N LEU A 118 -20.37 2.63 -22.77
CA LEU A 118 -20.52 2.74 -21.33
C LEU A 118 -19.67 3.91 -20.80
N PRO A 119 -20.11 4.61 -19.75
CA PRO A 119 -19.24 5.53 -19.03
C PRO A 119 -18.06 4.73 -18.47
N VAL A 120 -16.84 5.05 -18.94
CA VAL A 120 -15.62 4.40 -18.49
C VAL A 120 -15.52 4.51 -16.95
N PRO A 121 -15.53 3.40 -16.21
CA PRO A 121 -15.24 3.45 -14.79
C PRO A 121 -13.87 4.12 -14.60
N TRP A 122 -13.77 5.03 -13.64
CA TRP A 122 -12.52 5.69 -13.26
C TRP A 122 -11.40 4.70 -12.84
N LEU A 123 -11.72 3.41 -12.73
CA LEU A 123 -10.85 2.28 -12.40
C LEU A 123 -10.70 1.21 -13.51
N SER A 124 -11.29 1.33 -14.70
CA SER A 124 -11.13 0.30 -15.76
C SER A 124 -9.86 0.51 -16.61
N ILE A 125 -8.71 0.33 -15.96
CA ILE A 125 -7.38 0.33 -16.62
C ILE A 125 -7.32 -0.76 -17.72
N VAL A 126 -8.12 -1.81 -17.57
CA VAL A 126 -8.30 -2.91 -18.53
C VAL A 126 -8.90 -2.41 -19.85
N ASP A 127 -10.02 -1.69 -19.79
CA ASP A 127 -10.75 -1.27 -20.99
C ASP A 127 -9.94 -0.28 -21.82
N ALA A 128 -9.26 0.67 -21.17
CA ALA A 128 -8.44 1.68 -21.84
C ALA A 128 -7.19 1.12 -22.53
N ARG A 129 -6.69 -0.04 -22.08
CA ARG A 129 -5.55 -0.74 -22.70
C ARG A 129 -6.03 -1.69 -23.80
N LEU A 130 -7.07 -2.48 -23.50
CA LEU A 130 -7.66 -3.42 -24.44
C LEU A 130 -8.22 -2.70 -25.66
N SER A 131 -8.86 -1.54 -25.47
CA SER A 131 -9.32 -0.70 -26.58
C SER A 131 -8.20 -0.34 -27.53
N ARG A 132 -7.05 0.14 -27.03
CA ARG A 132 -5.89 0.47 -27.88
C ARG A 132 -5.36 -0.74 -28.65
N TYR A 133 -5.35 -1.93 -28.06
CA TYR A 133 -4.87 -3.12 -28.77
C TYR A 133 -5.90 -3.64 -29.78
N LEU A 134 -7.19 -3.60 -29.46
CA LEU A 134 -8.26 -3.97 -30.39
C LEU A 134 -8.37 -2.99 -31.56
N ASP A 135 -8.25 -1.68 -31.31
CA ASP A 135 -8.19 -0.67 -32.38
C ASP A 135 -7.05 -0.96 -33.36
N ASN A 136 -5.88 -1.33 -32.85
CA ASN A 136 -4.69 -1.56 -33.67
C ASN A 136 -4.67 -2.94 -34.37
N GLU A 137 -5.24 -3.99 -33.77
CA GLU A 137 -5.17 -5.37 -34.29
C GLU A 137 -6.46 -5.79 -35.02
N ALA A 138 -7.64 -5.49 -34.47
CA ALA A 138 -8.92 -5.94 -35.01
C ALA A 138 -9.48 -5.00 -36.09
N GLY A 139 -9.16 -3.70 -36.04
CA GLY A 139 -9.56 -2.70 -37.04
C GLY A 139 -11.08 -2.58 -37.26
N ARG A 140 -11.89 -3.01 -36.28
CA ARG A 140 -13.35 -3.12 -36.35
C ARG A 140 -13.99 -2.46 -35.13
N PRO A 141 -15.23 -1.95 -35.26
CA PRO A 141 -15.97 -1.44 -34.12
C PRO A 141 -16.10 -2.49 -33.02
N PHE A 142 -15.82 -2.10 -31.77
CA PHE A 142 -15.94 -2.98 -30.61
C PHE A 142 -16.57 -2.25 -29.41
N TRP A 143 -17.02 -3.04 -28.46
CA TRP A 143 -17.58 -2.61 -27.19
C TRP A 143 -17.06 -3.53 -26.08
N ILE A 144 -16.69 -2.95 -24.94
CA ILE A 144 -16.11 -3.69 -23.80
C ILE A 144 -16.93 -3.34 -22.56
N ASP A 145 -17.23 -4.36 -21.75
CA ASP A 145 -17.84 -4.20 -20.44
C ASP A 145 -17.19 -5.16 -19.43
N SER A 146 -16.48 -4.56 -18.48
CA SER A 146 -15.88 -5.26 -17.33
C SER A 146 -16.67 -5.04 -16.04
N SER A 147 -17.79 -4.31 -16.08
CA SER A 147 -18.47 -3.76 -14.90
C SER A 147 -19.80 -4.43 -14.58
N SER A 148 -20.55 -4.84 -15.61
CA SER A 148 -21.89 -5.40 -15.40
C SER A 148 -21.89 -6.84 -14.86
N ASN A 149 -20.77 -7.58 -14.99
CA ASN A 149 -20.71 -8.99 -14.62
C ASN A 149 -19.44 -9.32 -13.82
N PRO A 150 -19.51 -9.50 -12.49
CA PRO A 150 -18.34 -9.79 -11.67
C PRO A 150 -17.63 -11.08 -12.13
N GLY A 151 -16.32 -10.98 -12.40
CA GLY A 151 -15.50 -12.12 -12.81
C GLY A 151 -15.50 -12.45 -14.31
N TYR A 152 -16.19 -11.66 -15.14
CA TYR A 152 -16.13 -11.79 -16.59
C TYR A 152 -15.97 -10.44 -17.26
N VAL A 153 -15.13 -10.40 -18.31
CA VAL A 153 -15.06 -9.27 -19.24
C VAL A 153 -15.81 -9.67 -20.50
N GLU A 154 -16.84 -8.89 -20.84
CA GLU A 154 -17.58 -9.04 -22.07
C GLU A 154 -17.00 -8.13 -23.14
N ILE A 155 -16.66 -8.71 -24.29
CA ILE A 155 -16.12 -8.00 -25.44
C ILE A 155 -17.02 -8.31 -26.63
N ARG A 156 -17.59 -7.28 -27.23
CA ARG A 156 -18.41 -7.39 -28.44
C ARG A 156 -17.66 -6.76 -29.61
N VAL A 157 -17.54 -7.48 -30.72
CA VAL A 157 -16.89 -6.97 -31.93
C VAL A 157 -17.81 -7.14 -33.12
N GLU A 158 -17.95 -6.11 -33.94
CA GLU A 158 -18.73 -6.17 -35.17
C GLU A 158 -17.92 -6.87 -36.27
N ALA A 159 -18.26 -8.13 -36.56
CA ALA A 159 -17.58 -8.94 -37.57
C ALA A 159 -18.08 -8.62 -38.98
N GLU A 160 -19.36 -8.29 -39.13
CA GLU A 160 -19.96 -7.79 -40.35
C GLU A 160 -21.15 -6.92 -39.98
N LYS A 161 -21.63 -6.09 -40.92
CA LYS A 161 -22.77 -5.22 -40.67
C LYS A 161 -23.99 -6.04 -40.24
N GLY A 162 -24.39 -5.89 -38.97
CA GLY A 162 -25.49 -6.64 -38.36
C GLY A 162 -25.10 -7.98 -37.73
N THR A 163 -23.82 -8.35 -37.70
CA THR A 163 -23.32 -9.56 -37.04
C THR A 163 -22.30 -9.19 -35.97
N VAL A 164 -22.65 -9.44 -34.72
CA VAL A 164 -21.83 -9.10 -33.54
C VAL A 164 -21.32 -10.38 -32.90
N PHE A 165 -20.01 -10.43 -32.68
CA PHE A 165 -19.36 -11.51 -31.96
C PHE A 165 -19.26 -11.12 -30.50
N ARG A 166 -19.89 -11.90 -29.63
CA ARG A 166 -19.85 -11.73 -28.20
C ARG A 166 -18.85 -12.71 -27.60
N PHE A 167 -17.76 -12.17 -27.07
CA PHE A 167 -16.73 -12.90 -26.35
C PHE A 167 -16.91 -12.69 -24.84
N LEU A 168 -17.00 -13.79 -24.10
CA LEU A 168 -17.00 -13.79 -22.64
C LEU A 168 -15.68 -14.40 -22.15
N VAL A 169 -14.90 -13.59 -21.44
CA VAL A 169 -13.59 -13.96 -20.92
C VAL A 169 -13.65 -14.00 -19.40
N ASN A 170 -13.25 -15.11 -18.79
CA ASN A 170 -13.15 -15.21 -17.33
C ASN A 170 -11.96 -14.36 -16.84
N ASP A 171 -12.24 -13.42 -15.95
CA ASP A 171 -11.30 -12.48 -15.33
C ASP A 171 -10.26 -13.19 -14.45
N GLU A 172 -10.49 -14.44 -14.02
CA GLU A 172 -9.52 -15.24 -13.26
C GLU A 172 -8.20 -15.47 -14.01
N ARG A 173 -8.19 -15.38 -15.35
CA ARG A 173 -6.95 -15.43 -16.15
C ARG A 173 -6.15 -14.13 -16.06
N ALA A 174 -6.76 -13.04 -15.62
CA ALA A 174 -6.11 -11.77 -15.30
C ALA A 174 -5.47 -11.73 -13.90
N TYR A 175 -5.66 -12.76 -13.05
CA TYR A 175 -5.14 -12.79 -11.68
C TYR A 175 -4.00 -13.80 -11.43
N ALA A 176 -3.60 -14.56 -12.45
CA ALA A 176 -2.69 -15.68 -12.28
C ALA A 176 -1.21 -15.29 -12.40
N ALA A 177 -0.62 -14.84 -11.29
CA ALA A 177 0.42 -15.62 -10.57
C ALA A 177 1.24 -14.74 -9.60
N ASN A 178 1.26 -15.15 -8.33
CA ASN A 178 2.18 -14.77 -7.24
C ASN A 178 2.00 -13.41 -6.53
N THR A 179 1.04 -12.56 -6.90
CA THR A 179 0.83 -11.26 -6.21
C THR A 179 0.35 -11.41 -4.79
N ASN A 180 -0.57 -12.35 -4.53
CA ASN A 180 -1.01 -12.63 -3.17
C ASN A 180 0.18 -13.07 -2.31
N SER A 181 1.09 -13.89 -2.84
CA SER A 181 2.30 -14.32 -2.14
C SER A 181 3.24 -13.14 -1.89
N LEU A 182 3.45 -12.24 -2.86
CA LEU A 182 4.31 -11.06 -2.69
C LEU A 182 3.74 -10.13 -1.61
N LEU A 183 2.45 -9.78 -1.70
CA LEU A 183 1.79 -8.92 -0.71
C LEU A 183 1.81 -9.56 0.68
N PHE A 184 1.59 -10.88 0.76
CA PHE A 184 1.68 -11.63 2.00
C PHE A 184 3.09 -11.59 2.61
N TRP A 185 4.14 -11.85 1.82
CA TRP A 185 5.53 -11.75 2.28
C TRP A 185 5.92 -10.33 2.66
N MET A 186 5.43 -9.32 1.94
CA MET A 186 5.67 -7.91 2.24
C MET A 186 4.96 -7.47 3.53
N PHE A 187 3.76 -8.00 3.79
CA PHE A 187 3.06 -7.78 5.04
C PHE A 187 3.78 -8.47 6.21
N ILE A 188 4.16 -9.74 6.05
CA ILE A 188 4.91 -10.48 7.07
C ILE A 188 6.21 -9.78 7.43
N SER A 189 7.00 -9.38 6.43
CA SER A 189 8.28 -8.69 6.69
C SER A 189 8.07 -7.38 7.44
N SER A 190 7.04 -6.60 7.09
CA SER A 190 6.67 -5.38 7.80
C SER A 190 6.26 -5.65 9.24
N VAL A 191 5.47 -6.69 9.50
CA VAL A 191 5.05 -7.05 10.87
C VAL A 191 6.24 -7.47 11.73
N ILE A 192 7.17 -8.26 11.16
CA ILE A 192 8.40 -8.67 11.85
C ILE A 192 9.24 -7.44 12.20
N LEU A 193 9.52 -6.57 11.24
CA LEU A 193 10.31 -5.35 11.47
C LEU A 193 9.66 -4.42 12.49
N LEU A 194 8.35 -4.22 12.40
CA LEU A 194 7.58 -3.41 13.34
C LEU A 194 7.64 -4.00 14.75
N SER A 195 7.49 -5.32 14.88
CA SER A 195 7.56 -6.02 16.17
C SER A 195 8.94 -5.85 16.80
N ILE A 196 10.00 -6.04 16.02
CA ILE A 196 11.38 -5.82 16.47
C ILE A 196 11.55 -4.37 16.94
N ALA A 197 11.14 -3.39 16.12
CA ALA A 197 11.24 -1.98 16.46
C ALA A 197 10.53 -1.64 17.78
N ILE A 198 9.30 -2.15 17.99
CA ILE A 198 8.53 -1.94 19.22
C ILE A 198 9.24 -2.56 20.43
N ILE A 199 9.77 -3.78 20.31
CA ILE A 199 10.49 -4.46 21.39
C ILE A 199 11.74 -3.66 21.77
N PHE A 200 12.54 -3.23 20.79
CA PHE A 200 13.73 -2.42 21.02
C PHE A 200 13.39 -1.11 21.71
N LEU A 201 12.38 -0.41 21.21
CA LEU A 201 11.94 0.85 21.79
C LEU A 201 11.47 0.69 23.24
N ARG A 202 10.71 -0.37 23.53
CA ARG A 202 10.25 -0.68 24.90
C ARG A 202 11.43 -0.98 25.82
N LYS A 203 12.46 -1.69 25.32
CA LYS A 203 13.68 -1.97 26.11
C LYS A 203 14.53 -0.72 26.35
N GLN A 204 14.58 0.23 25.41
CA GLN A 204 15.41 1.43 25.53
C GLN A 204 14.73 2.55 26.34
N ILE A 205 13.43 2.78 26.13
CA ILE A 205 12.74 3.96 26.69
C ILE A 205 12.13 3.70 28.06
N LYS A 206 11.61 2.50 28.30
CA LYS A 206 10.95 2.18 29.57
C LYS A 206 11.85 2.48 30.80
N PRO A 207 13.14 2.12 30.81
CA PRO A 207 14.01 2.42 31.95
C PRO A 207 14.24 3.91 32.18
N ILE A 208 14.24 4.74 31.13
CA ILE A 208 14.34 6.19 31.23
C ILE A 208 13.09 6.76 31.91
N LEU A 209 11.91 6.26 31.53
CA LEU A 209 10.66 6.64 32.16
C LEU A 209 10.59 6.18 33.62
N GLU A 210 11.02 4.96 33.92
CA GLU A 210 11.09 4.45 35.31
C GLU A 210 12.02 5.33 36.17
N LEU A 211 13.18 5.74 35.65
CA LEU A 211 14.10 6.66 36.33
C LEU A 211 13.47 8.04 36.54
N ALA A 212 12.83 8.61 35.52
CA ALA A 212 12.16 9.90 35.63
C ALA A 212 11.02 9.89 36.67
N HIS A 213 10.25 8.80 36.70
CA HIS A 213 9.23 8.60 37.72
C HIS A 213 9.82 8.45 39.12
N ALA A 214 10.87 7.65 39.30
CA ALA A 214 11.55 7.50 40.59
C ALA A 214 12.13 8.84 41.10
N ALA A 215 12.78 9.60 40.22
CA ALA A 215 13.31 10.92 40.58
C ALA A 215 12.21 11.89 41.03
N ARG A 216 11.07 11.91 40.33
CA ARG A 216 9.93 12.75 40.70
C ARG A 216 9.30 12.32 42.01
N SER A 217 9.13 11.02 42.23
CA SER A 217 8.55 10.48 43.47
C SER A 217 9.41 10.80 44.69
N PHE A 218 10.73 10.63 44.57
CA PHE A 218 11.67 11.00 45.65
C PHE A 218 11.60 12.51 45.96
N GLY A 219 11.51 13.36 44.93
CA GLY A 219 11.34 14.81 45.11
C GLY A 219 10.02 15.21 45.80
N LEU A 220 9.02 14.32 45.82
CA LEU A 220 7.76 14.51 46.54
C LEU A 220 7.77 13.86 47.93
N GLY A 221 8.89 13.28 48.36
CA GLY A 221 9.01 12.58 49.65
C GLY A 221 8.42 11.17 49.67
N HIS A 222 8.07 10.60 48.51
CA HIS A 222 7.60 9.23 48.42
C HIS A 222 8.76 8.24 48.42
N ASP A 223 8.51 7.05 48.95
CA ASP A 223 9.49 5.95 48.92
C ASP A 223 9.73 5.46 47.48
N VAL A 224 11.00 5.23 47.17
CA VAL A 224 11.50 4.75 45.87
C VAL A 224 12.38 3.51 46.00
N SER A 225 12.33 2.81 47.14
CA SER A 225 13.17 1.64 47.46
C SER A 225 13.07 0.49 46.45
N HIS A 226 11.98 0.41 45.69
CA HIS A 226 11.78 -0.62 44.67
C HIS A 226 12.38 -0.30 43.30
N PHE A 227 12.97 0.89 43.11
CA PHE A 227 13.57 1.27 41.84
C PHE A 227 14.91 0.55 41.61
N VAL A 228 15.03 -0.16 40.50
CA VAL A 228 16.24 -0.93 40.13
C VAL A 228 16.85 -0.36 38.85
N PRO A 229 18.16 -0.03 38.83
CA PRO A 229 18.85 0.41 37.62
C PRO A 229 18.81 -0.64 36.50
N ARG A 230 18.12 -0.33 35.40
CA ARG A 230 17.97 -1.21 34.22
C ARG A 230 18.12 -0.41 32.93
N GLY A 231 18.25 -1.12 31.82
CA GLY A 231 18.35 -0.52 30.48
C GLY A 231 19.78 -0.43 29.95
N ALA A 232 19.98 0.51 29.03
CA ALA A 232 21.29 0.80 28.43
C ALA A 232 22.31 1.23 29.49
N THR A 233 23.59 1.07 29.18
CA THR A 233 24.70 1.32 30.11
C THR A 233 24.64 2.74 30.68
N GLU A 234 24.35 3.73 29.85
CA GLU A 234 24.26 5.14 30.18
C GLU A 234 23.08 5.40 31.14
N VAL A 235 21.93 4.77 30.87
CA VAL A 235 20.73 4.90 31.71
C VAL A 235 20.96 4.24 33.08
N ARG A 236 21.62 3.08 33.11
CA ARG A 236 22.00 2.41 34.35
C ARG A 236 22.99 3.24 35.17
N GLN A 237 23.97 3.85 34.51
CA GLN A 237 24.94 4.72 35.17
C GLN A 237 24.25 5.95 35.78
N ALA A 238 23.36 6.60 35.04
CA ALA A 238 22.56 7.72 35.54
C ALA A 238 21.66 7.31 36.71
N ALA A 239 21.00 6.16 36.60
CA ALA A 239 20.17 5.61 37.67
C ALA A 239 20.98 5.31 38.94
N GLN A 240 22.19 4.76 38.81
CA GLN A 240 23.07 4.53 39.95
C GLN A 240 23.53 5.85 40.60
N ALA A 241 23.90 6.85 39.79
CA ALA A 241 24.26 8.17 40.29
C ALA A 241 23.10 8.82 41.06
N PHE A 242 21.87 8.68 40.57
CA PHE A 242 20.67 9.14 41.25
C PHE A 242 20.47 8.43 42.61
N LEU A 243 20.62 7.11 42.68
CA LEU A 243 20.51 6.36 43.94
C LEU A 243 21.57 6.76 44.95
N ASN A 244 22.82 6.94 44.52
CA ASN A 244 23.90 7.41 45.40
C ASN A 244 23.60 8.82 45.95
N MET A 245 23.03 9.70 45.12
CA MET A 245 22.60 11.04 45.54
C MET A 245 21.45 10.97 46.55
N LYS A 246 20.45 10.13 46.30
CA LYS A 246 19.31 9.88 47.19
C LYS A 246 19.78 9.49 48.58
N GLU A 247 20.63 8.48 48.67
CA GLU A 247 21.17 7.96 49.94
C GLU A 247 21.96 9.02 50.72
N ARG A 248 22.74 9.85 50.00
CA ARG A 248 23.48 10.97 50.63
C ARG A 248 22.54 12.01 51.23
N ILE A 249 21.42 12.30 50.55
CA ILE A 249 20.43 13.28 51.03
C ILE A 249 19.69 12.71 52.24
N GLU A 250 19.23 11.46 52.20
CA GLU A 250 18.54 10.82 53.33
C GLU A 250 19.40 10.81 54.59
N ARG A 251 20.66 10.38 54.49
CA ARG A 251 21.61 10.41 55.60
C ARG A 251 21.79 11.82 56.17
N HIS A 252 21.86 12.85 55.32
CA HIS A 252 22.01 14.23 55.76
C HIS A 252 20.76 14.76 56.48
N VAL A 253 19.56 14.34 56.05
CA VAL A 253 18.31 14.69 56.72
C VAL A 253 18.20 13.99 58.06
N GLU A 254 18.44 12.67 58.12
CA GLU A 254 18.41 11.87 59.35
C GLU A 254 19.34 12.46 60.43
N GLN A 255 20.57 12.81 60.05
CA GLN A 255 21.53 13.44 60.96
C GLN A 255 21.03 14.76 61.56
N ARG A 256 20.21 15.54 60.84
CA ARG A 256 19.67 16.81 61.35
C ARG A 256 18.42 16.65 62.19
N THR A 257 17.65 15.58 61.98
CA THR A 257 16.43 15.28 62.74
C THR A 257 16.68 14.46 64.01
N ALA A 258 17.85 13.85 64.16
CA ALA A 258 18.24 13.06 65.34
C ALA A 258 18.98 13.89 66.41
N MET A 259 19.26 15.18 66.15
CA MET A 259 19.74 16.16 67.14
C MET A 259 18.56 16.85 67.82
#